data_AF-A0A7C0TWF6-F1
#
_entry.id   AF-A0A7C0TWF6-F1
#
_cell.length_a   1.000
_cell.length_b   1.000
_cell.length_c   1.000
_cell.angle_alpha   90.00
_cell.angle_beta   90.00
_cell.angle_gamma   90.00
#
_symmetry.space_group_name_H-M   'P 1'
#
loop_
_entity.id
_entity.type
_entity.pdbx_description
1 polymer ?
#
loop_
_entity_poly.entity_id
_entity_poly.type
_entity_poly.pdbx_seq_one_letter_code
_entity_poly.pdbx_strand_id
1 'polypeptide(L)' 'MTVRVRTAVARKIIGRKVVRGKEYTYEYYTLPLNLYLPRSVVERWGTEFIVERDDERGVITIRPKKAVQT' A
#
# COMPACT_ATOMS: atom_id res chain seq x y z
N MET A 1 -10.35 -23.55 3.13
CA MET A 1 -9.19 -22.84 2.58
C MET A 1 -9.59 -21.96 1.42
N THR A 2 -9.97 -20.71 1.67
CA THR A 2 -10.29 -19.75 0.60
C THR A 2 -9.36 -18.55 0.71
N VAL A 3 -8.17 -18.68 0.11
CA VAL A 3 -7.29 -17.52 -0.09
C VAL A 3 -7.89 -16.67 -1.21
N ARG A 4 -8.27 -15.43 -0.89
CA ARG A 4 -8.78 -14.47 -1.89
C ARG A 4 -7.63 -13.62 -2.39
N VAL A 5 -7.43 -13.60 -3.71
CA VAL A 5 -6.37 -12.83 -4.37
C VAL A 5 -7.00 -11.71 -5.19
N ARG A 6 -6.48 -10.49 -5.05
CA ARG A 6 -6.86 -9.35 -5.89
C ARG A 6 -5.66 -8.50 -6.27
N THR A 7 -5.73 -7.88 -7.44
CA THR A 7 -4.82 -6.78 -7.78
C THR A 7 -5.31 -5.47 -7.17
N ALA A 8 -4.38 -4.62 -6.80
CA ALA A 8 -4.66 -3.30 -6.27
C ALA A 8 -3.58 -2.30 -6.72
N VAL A 9 -4.01 -1.06 -6.97
CA VAL A 9 -3.11 0.03 -7.35
C VAL A 9 -2.94 0.97 -6.17
N ALA A 10 -1.70 1.22 -5.79
CA ALA A 10 -1.35 2.17 -4.75
C ALA A 10 -1.67 3.61 -5.18
N ARG A 11 -2.32 4.38 -4.30
CA ARG A 11 -2.63 5.80 -4.51
C ARG A 11 -1.68 6.66 -3.70
N LYS A 12 -1.11 7.69 -4.32
CA LYS A 12 -0.34 8.72 -3.63
C LYS A 12 -1.29 9.68 -2.91
N ILE A 13 -1.07 9.90 -1.62
CA ILE A 13 -1.78 10.87 -0.80
C ILE A 13 -0.80 11.92 -0.34
N ILE A 14 -1.20 13.19 -0.47
CA ILE A 14 -0.44 14.34 0.00
C ILE A 14 -1.23 14.90 1.19
N GLY A 15 -0.75 14.62 2.39
CA GLY A 15 -1.31 15.16 3.61
C GLY A 15 -0.65 16.50 3.94
N ARG A 16 -1.43 17.42 4.51
CA ARG A 16 -0.96 18.72 4.98
C ARG A 16 -1.28 18.83 6.46
N LYS A 17 -0.32 19.29 7.26
CA LYS A 17 -0.50 19.52 8.70
C LYS A 17 0.09 20.87 9.06
N VAL A 18 -0.74 21.74 9.62
CA VAL A 18 -0.29 23.03 10.16
C VAL A 18 0.08 22.84 11.64
N VAL A 19 1.30 23.20 12.00
CA VAL A 19 1.80 23.17 13.39
C VAL A 19 2.41 24.53 13.69
N ARG A 20 1.80 25.28 14.64
CA ARG A 20 2.25 26.62 15.05
C ARG A 20 2.44 27.59 13.86
N GLY A 21 1.50 27.57 12.91
CA GLY A 21 1.56 28.41 11.71
C GLY A 21 2.53 27.95 10.63
N LYS A 22 3.30 26.86 10.84
CA LYS A 22 4.12 26.23 9.80
C LYS A 22 3.36 25.07 9.16
N GLU A 23 3.28 25.06 7.84
CA GLU A 23 2.67 23.96 7.08
C GLU A 23 3.71 22.87 6.78
N TYR A 24 3.37 21.63 7.13
CA TYR A 24 4.15 20.44 6.85
C TYR A 24 3.38 19.56 5.87
N THR A 25 4.00 19.25 4.75
CA THR A 25 3.46 18.34 3.74
C THR A 25 4.10 16.98 3.90
N TYR A 26 3.30 15.92 3.91
CA TYR A 26 3.78 14.54 3.94
C TYR A 26 3.17 13.76 2.78
N GLU A 27 4.01 12.97 2.12
CA GLU A 27 3.60 12.10 1.02
C GLU A 27 3.61 10.65 1.49
N TYR A 28 2.50 9.95 1.25
CA TYR A 28 2.41 8.53 1.53
C TYR A 28 1.59 7.81 0.47
N TYR A 29 1.75 6.50 0.40
CA TYR A 29 1.01 5.66 -0.53
C TYR A 29 0.02 4.80 0.24
N THR A 30 -1.15 4.55 -0.36
CA THR A 30 -2.18 3.71 0.24
C THR A 30 -2.78 2.72 -0.75
N LEU A 31 -3.11 1.52 -0.26
CA LEU A 31 -3.99 0.57 -0.94
C LEU A 31 -5.44 0.77 -0.48
N PRO A 32 -6.43 0.13 -1.16
CA PRO A 32 -7.82 0.13 -0.67
C PRO A 32 -7.92 -0.25 0.81
N LEU A 33 -8.88 0.34 1.52
CA LEU A 33 -9.00 0.29 2.99
C LEU A 33 -7.92 1.08 3.75
N ASN A 34 -7.29 2.07 3.10
CA ASN A 34 -6.30 2.96 3.68
C ASN A 34 -5.07 2.25 4.27
N LEU A 35 -4.71 1.10 3.69
CA LEU A 35 -3.50 0.38 4.07
C LEU A 35 -2.28 1.17 3.61
N TYR A 36 -1.51 1.68 4.57
CA TYR A 36 -0.29 2.43 4.30
C TYR A 36 0.75 1.55 3.60
N LEU A 37 1.41 2.13 2.60
CA LEU A 37 2.59 1.57 1.95
C LEU A 37 3.80 2.50 2.17
N PRO A 38 4.94 1.93 2.60
CA PRO A 38 6.18 2.70 2.68
C PRO A 38 6.57 3.25 1.31
N ARG A 39 6.97 4.52 1.28
CA ARG A 39 7.40 5.21 0.05
C ARG A 39 8.52 4.45 -0.68
N SER A 40 9.53 3.98 0.05
CA SER A 40 10.66 3.22 -0.50
C SER A 40 10.25 1.93 -1.21
N VAL A 41 9.17 1.28 -0.76
CA VAL A 41 8.64 0.06 -1.40
C VAL A 41 8.01 0.42 -2.74
N VAL A 42 7.21 1.48 -2.80
CA VAL A 42 6.55 1.93 -4.03
C VAL A 42 7.56 2.45 -5.06
N GLU A 43 8.55 3.22 -4.62
CA GLU A 43 9.61 3.73 -5.51
C GLU A 43 10.44 2.58 -6.13
N ARG A 44 10.71 1.52 -5.36
CA ARG A 44 11.49 0.38 -5.85
C ARG A 44 10.70 -0.57 -6.77
N TRP A 45 9.44 -0.82 -6.43
CA TRP A 45 8.67 -1.92 -7.04
C TRP A 45 7.49 -1.48 -7.91
N GLY A 46 7.17 -0.20 -7.94
CA GLY A 46 6.01 0.36 -8.65
C GLY A 46 4.75 0.40 -7.81
N THR A 47 3.63 0.75 -8.45
CA THR A 47 2.34 1.00 -7.80
C THR A 47 1.36 -0.17 -7.88
N GLU A 48 1.69 -1.24 -8.61
CA GLU A 48 0.83 -2.42 -8.73
C GLU A 48 1.18 -3.49 -7.69
N PHE A 49 0.18 -3.90 -6.91
CA PHE A 49 0.31 -4.89 -5.84
C PHE A 49 -0.72 -6.01 -5.98
N ILE A 50 -0.37 -7.18 -5.45
CA ILE A 50 -1.25 -8.31 -5.24
C ILE A 50 -1.55 -8.37 -3.75
N VAL A 51 -2.84 -8.42 -3.40
CA VAL A 51 -3.33 -8.56 -2.02
C VAL A 51 -3.95 -9.94 -1.88
N GLU A 52 -3.37 -10.75 -1.00
CA GLU A 52 -3.84 -12.08 -0.64
C GLU A 52 -4.43 -12.01 0.76
N ARG A 53 -5.67 -12.49 0.90
CA ARG A 53 -6.36 -12.57 2.19
C ARG A 53 -6.63 -14.03 2.51
N ASP A 54 -6.01 -14.49 3.59
CA ASP A 54 -6.25 -15.79 4.20
C ASP A 54 -7.18 -15.60 5.41
N ASP A 55 -8.46 -15.88 5.21
CA ASP A 55 -9.51 -15.71 6.23
C ASP A 55 -9.41 -16.73 7.36
N GLU A 56 -8.82 -17.91 7.11
CA GLU A 56 -8.69 -18.96 8.13
C GLU A 56 -7.54 -18.65 9.09
N ARG A 57 -6.43 -18.11 8.56
CA ARG A 57 -5.26 -17.72 9.36
C ARG A 57 -5.33 -16.29 9.87
N GLY A 58 -6.27 -15.49 9.37
CA GLY A 58 -6.37 -14.06 9.69
C GLY A 58 -5.18 -13.24 9.15
N VAL A 59 -4.61 -13.66 8.02
CA VAL A 59 -3.39 -13.06 7.45
C VAL A 59 -3.72 -12.33 6.15
N ILE A 60 -3.23 -11.08 6.03
CA ILE A 60 -3.24 -10.33 4.77
C ILE A 60 -1.80 -10.18 4.30
N THR A 61 -1.50 -10.70 3.11
CA THR A 61 -0.19 -10.57 2.48
C THR A 61 -0.28 -9.61 1.29
N ILE A 62 0.63 -8.65 1.24
CA ILE A 62 0.72 -7.66 0.16
C ILE A 62 2.07 -7.85 -0.52
N ARG A 63 2.06 -8.15 -1.82
CA ARG A 63 3.27 -8.33 -2.62
C ARG A 63 3.27 -7.37 -3.81
N PRO A 64 4.39 -6.71 -4.14
CA PRO A 64 4.47 -5.97 -5.39
C PRO A 64 4.32 -6.94 -6.57
N LYS A 65 3.51 -6.59 -7.57
CA LYS A 65 3.25 -7.45 -8.73
C LYS A 65 4.56 -7.79 -9.47
N LYS A 66 5.47 -6.81 -9.56
CA LYS A 66 6.80 -6.97 -10.16
C LYS A 66 7.65 -8.05 -9.50
N ALA A 67 7.49 -8.28 -8.19
CA ALA A 67 8.28 -9.27 -7.44
C ALA A 67 7.80 -10.72 -7.64
N VAL A 68 6.59 -10.93 -8.17
CA VAL A 68 5.98 -12.26 -8.34
C VAL A 68 6.09 -12.75 -9.79
N GLN A 69 6.40 -11.87 -10.73
CA GLN A 69 6.57 -12.19 -12.16
C GLN A 69 8.01 -12.52 -12.56
N THR A 70 8.89 -12.71 -11.57
CA THR A 70 10.30 -13.12 -11.77
C THR A 70 10.43 -14.60 -11.54
#